data_AF-A0A9E5E990-F1
#
_entry.id   AF-A0A9E5E990-F1
#
_cell.length_a   1.000
_cell.length_b   1.000
_cell.length_c   1.000
_cell.angle_alpha   90.00
_cell.angle_beta   90.00
_cell.angle_gamma   90.00
#
_symmetry.space_group_name_H-M   'P 1'
#
loop_
_entity.id
_entity.type
_entity.pdbx_description
1 polymer ?
#
loop_
_entity_poly.entity_id
_entity_poly.type
_entity_poly.pdbx_seq_one_letter_code
_entity_poly.pdbx_strand_id
1 'polypeptide(L)' 'MFEVVFRKGPKEEDEQVARNVSPFRVDPGKFTYRLVRGELEFDDYGQVFAHCRVNRDAWTIVPLTLLPRPNS' A
#
# COMPACT_ATOMS: atom_id res chain seq x y z
N MET A 1 7.43 7.62 -10.49
CA MET A 1 6.71 6.33 -10.45
C MET A 1 6.31 6.05 -9.02
N PHE A 2 5.03 5.81 -8.75
CA PHE A 2 4.56 5.52 -7.40
C PHE A 2 4.28 4.04 -7.35
N GLU A 3 4.84 3.38 -6.34
CA GLU A 3 4.72 1.96 -6.16
C GLU A 3 4.17 1.66 -4.77
N VAL A 4 3.15 0.82 -4.75
CA VAL A 4 2.57 0.28 -3.53
C VAL A 4 2.58 -1.23 -3.64
N VAL A 5 3.20 -1.90 -2.68
CA VAL A 5 3.17 -3.35 -2.55
C VAL A 5 2.51 -3.71 -1.23
N PHE A 6 1.49 -4.55 -1.28
CA PHE A 6 0.77 -5.00 -0.10
C PHE A 6 1.34 -6.33 0.37
N ARG A 7 1.68 -6.42 1.66
CA ARG A 7 2.31 -7.59 2.27
C ARG A 7 1.60 -8.05 3.53
N LYS A 8 1.71 -9.33 3.87
CA LYS A 8 1.23 -9.89 5.16
C LYS A 8 2.09 -9.49 6.37
N GLY A 9 3.25 -8.88 6.15
CA GLY A 9 4.12 -8.39 7.21
C GLY A 9 4.93 -7.13 6.82
N PRO A 10 5.66 -6.54 7.78
CA PRO A 10 6.39 -5.30 7.59
C PRO A 10 7.73 -5.46 6.85
N LYS A 11 8.20 -6.69 6.61
CA LYS A 11 9.46 -6.96 5.92
C LYS A 11 9.27 -7.06 4.41
N GLU A 12 10.33 -6.85 3.65
CA GLU A 12 10.27 -6.93 2.18
C GLU A 12 10.07 -8.37 1.69
N GLU A 13 10.60 -9.34 2.43
CA GLU A 13 10.45 -10.78 2.18
C GLU A 13 9.09 -11.36 2.56
N ASP A 14 8.23 -10.59 3.24
CA ASP A 14 6.91 -11.05 3.62
C ASP A 14 6.00 -11.22 2.39
N GLU A 15 5.07 -12.18 2.49
CA GLU A 15 4.18 -12.59 1.40
C GLU A 15 3.52 -11.39 0.73
N GLN A 16 3.69 -11.29 -0.59
CA GLN A 16 3.06 -10.27 -1.41
C GLN A 16 1.65 -10.68 -1.80
N VAL A 17 0.67 -9.89 -1.38
CA VAL A 17 -0.75 -10.16 -1.69
C VAL A 17 -1.26 -9.34 -2.87
N ALA A 18 -0.71 -8.14 -3.09
CA ALA A 18 -1.04 -7.32 -4.26
C ALA A 18 0.06 -6.30 -4.54
N ARG A 19 0.07 -5.73 -5.75
CA ARG A 19 1.00 -4.67 -6.17
C ARG A 19 0.32 -3.71 -7.12
N ASN A 20 0.46 -2.42 -6.85
CA ASN A 20 -0.03 -1.36 -7.72
C ASN A 20 1.13 -0.42 -8.08
N VAL A 21 1.27 -0.17 -9.37
CA VAL A 21 2.33 0.63 -9.94
C VAL A 21 1.70 1.68 -10.83
N SER A 22 1.83 2.95 -10.45
CA SER A 22 1.28 4.06 -11.21
C SER A 22 2.40 4.92 -11.81
N PRO A 23 2.49 5.04 -13.15
CA PRO A 23 3.31 6.05 -13.78
C PRO A 23 2.64 7.41 -13.53
N PHE A 24 3.31 8.30 -12.81
CA PHE A 24 2.87 9.68 -12.62
C PHE A 24 4.00 10.65 -12.94
N ARG A 25 3.66 11.75 -13.62
CA ARG A 25 4.55 12.88 -13.89
C ARG A 25 4.07 14.04 -13.04
N VAL A 26 4.96 14.56 -12.21
CA VAL A 26 4.74 15.77 -11.41
C VAL A 26 5.53 16.88 -12.07
N ASP A 27 4.87 17.98 -12.42
CA ASP A 27 5.61 19.17 -12.85
C ASP A 27 6.33 19.78 -11.64
N PRO A 28 7.60 20.22 -11.79
CA PRO A 28 8.33 20.88 -10.70
C PRO A 28 7.52 22.04 -10.10
N GLY A 29 7.37 22.05 -8.77
CA GLY A 29 6.60 23.08 -8.05
C GLY A 29 5.09 22.83 -7.97
N LYS A 30 4.57 21.72 -8.52
CA LYS A 30 3.16 21.33 -8.33
C LYS A 30 3.04 20.11 -7.42
N PHE A 31 2.09 20.18 -6.50
CA PHE A 31 1.65 19.02 -5.74
C PHE A 31 0.44 18.42 -6.44
N THR A 32 0.55 17.19 -6.92
CA THR A 32 -0.59 16.42 -7.44
C THR A 32 -1.01 15.43 -6.37
N TYR A 33 -2.31 15.37 -6.10
CA TYR A 33 -2.91 14.33 -5.28
C TYR A 33 -3.40 13.23 -6.22
N ARG A 34 -2.76 12.07 -6.18
CA ARG A 34 -3.18 10.89 -6.94
C ARG A 34 -3.40 9.77 -5.94
N LEU A 35 -4.66 9.44 -5.71
CA LEU A 35 -5.02 8.29 -4.90
C LEU A 35 -4.73 7.02 -5.71
N VAL A 36 -3.91 6.14 -5.14
CA VAL A 36 -3.82 4.77 -5.62
C VAL A 36 -4.81 3.94 -4.83
N ARG A 37 -5.81 3.40 -5.54
CA ARG A 37 -6.74 2.43 -4.99
C ARG A 37 -6.16 1.03 -5.22
N GLY A 38 -5.72 0.38 -4.15
CA GLY A 38 -5.51 -1.06 -4.17
C GLY A 38 -6.83 -1.74 -3.87
N GLU A 39 -7.27 -2.63 -4.74
CA GLU A 39 -8.32 -3.59 -4.41
C GLU A 39 -7.64 -4.83 -3.84
N LEU A 40 -8.06 -5.24 -2.64
CA LEU A 40 -7.48 -6.33 -1.87
C LEU A 40 -8.62 -7.24 -1.43
N GLU A 41 -8.51 -8.52 -1.74
CA GLU A 41 -9.39 -9.55 -1.18
C GLU A 41 -8.74 -10.10 0.09
N PHE A 42 -9.55 -10.29 1.13
CA PHE A 42 -9.11 -10.80 2.43
C PHE A 42 -9.95 -12.03 2.78
N ASP A 43 -9.30 -13.18 2.90
CA ASP A 43 -9.95 -14.43 3.31
C ASP A 43 -10.14 -14.55 4.83
N ASP A 44 -9.40 -13.76 5.61
CA ASP A 44 -9.44 -13.75 7.08
C ASP A 44 -9.10 -12.37 7.67
N TYR A 45 -9.50 -12.15 8.92
CA TYR A 45 -9.12 -10.98 9.71
C TYR A 45 -7.63 -10.96 9.98
N GLY A 46 -7.03 -9.77 10.01
CA GLY A 46 -5.60 -9.64 10.24
C GLY A 46 -5.04 -8.32 9.79
N GLN A 47 -3.71 -8.27 9.73
CA GLN A 47 -2.97 -7.07 9.35
C GLN A 47 -2.36 -7.24 7.97
N VAL A 48 -2.44 -6.18 7.17
CA VAL A 48 -1.72 -6.03 5.91
C VAL A 48 -0.92 -4.74 5.97
N PHE A 49 0.24 -4.75 5.33
CA PHE A 49 1.17 -3.63 5.30
C PHE A 49 1.28 -3.12 3.88
N ALA A 50 0.96 -1.85 3.67
CA ALA A 50 1.19 -1.16 2.40
C ALA A 50 2.61 -0.58 2.41
N HIS A 51 3.49 -1.16 1.61
CA HIS A 51 4.84 -0.67 1.35
C HIS A 51 4.78 0.33 0.20
N CYS A 52 4.84 1.62 0.53
CA CYS A 52 4.71 2.72 -0.42
C CYS A 52 6.07 3.35 -0.70
N ARG A 53 6.43 3.56 -1.97
CA ARG A 53 7.60 4.38 -2.32
C ARG A 53 7.35 5.24 -3.54
N VAL A 54 8.10 6.34 -3.60
CA VAL A 54 8.23 7.16 -4.79
C VAL A 54 9.56 6.80 -5.44
N ASN A 55 9.54 6.50 -6.74
CA ASN A 55 10.72 6.13 -7.53
C ASN A 55 11.51 4.98 -6.89
N ARG A 56 12.71 5.27 -6.38
CA ARG A 56 13.61 4.31 -5.72
C ARG A 56 13.97 4.76 -4.30
N ASP A 57 13.16 5.65 -3.73
CA ASP A 57 13.34 6.12 -2.36
C ASP A 57 12.98 5.01 -1.36
N ALA A 58 13.26 5.25 -0.08
CA ALA A 58 12.96 4.32 0.99
C ALA A 58 11.45 4.00 1.07
N TRP A 59 11.13 2.79 1.51
CA TRP A 59 9.75 2.38 1.76
C TRP A 59 9.17 3.12 2.96
N THR A 60 7.97 3.64 2.76
CA THR A 60 7.07 4.06 3.83
C THR A 60 6.06 2.95 4.06
N ILE A 61 6.05 2.39 5.27
CA ILE A 61 5.17 1.27 5.63
C ILE A 61 3.94 1.82 6.35
N VAL A 62 2.76 1.52 5.80
CA VAL A 62 1.47 1.91 6.39
C VAL A 62 0.70 0.63 6.77
N PRO A 63 0.45 0.38 8.07
CA PRO A 63 -0.32 -0.77 8.51
C PRO A 63 -1.82 -0.55 8.30
N LEU A 64 -2.51 -1.58 7.84
CA LEU A 64 -3.96 -1.69 7.75
C LEU A 64 -4.41 -2.93 8.52
N THR A 65 -5.23 -2.74 9.56
CA THR A 65 -5.79 -3.84 10.34
C THR A 65 -7.25 -4.03 9.99
N LEU A 66 -7.59 -5.22 9.47
CA LEU A 66 -8.96 -5.63 9.24
C LEU A 66 -9.51 -6.28 10.52
N LEU A 67 -10.44 -5.59 11.18
CA LEU A 67 -11.09 -6.06 12.40
C LEU A 67 -12.47 -6.65 12.10
N PRO A 68 -12.92 -7.65 12.87
CA PRO A 68 -14.32 -8.08 12.84
C PRO A 68 -15.25 -6.92 13.20
N ARG A 69 -16.46 -6.92 12.65
CA ARG A 69 -17.48 -5.94 13.05
C ARG A 69 -17.68 -6.03 14.58
N PRO A 70 -17.76 -4.90 15.29
CA PRO A 70 -18.20 -4.92 16.67
C PRO A 70 -19.63 -5.46 16.73
N ASN A 71 -19.87 -6.45 17.59
CA ASN A 71 -21.23 -6.92 17.87
C ASN A 71 -22.06 -5.73 18.35
N SER A 72 -23.15 -5.40 17.64
CA SER A 72 -24.11 -4.35 18.03
C SER A 72 -25.06 -4.83 19.11
#